data_AF-A0A2P4SAM9-F1
#
_entry.id   AF-A0A2P4SAM9-F1
#
_cell.length_a   1.000
_cell.length_b   1.000
_cell.length_c   1.000
_cell.angle_alpha   90.00
_cell.angle_beta   90.00
_cell.angle_gamma   90.00
#
_symmetry.space_group_name_H-M   'P 1'
#
loop_
_entity.id
_entity.type
_entity.pdbx_description
1 polymer ?
#
loop_
_entity_poly.entity_id
_entity_poly.type
_entity_poly.pdbx_seq_one_letter_code
_entity_poly.pdbx_strand_id
1 'polypeptide(L)' 'LQRVGIFRISSSVNKIKELKQKYNQGEKVDLINHGDVDSVASLLKLFLNELPVAVLPDSVCAGMLKAFQ' A
#
# COMPACT_ATOMS: atom_id res chain seq x y z
N LEU A 1 14.72 0.53 -11.34
CA LEU A 1 14.27 -0.09 -10.06
C LEU A 1 15.46 -0.82 -9.43
N GLN A 2 16.22 -0.17 -8.55
CA GLN A 2 17.43 -0.74 -7.92
C GLN A 2 17.24 -1.11 -6.44
N ARG A 3 16.02 -0.96 -5.89
CA ARG A 3 15.76 -1.25 -4.48
C ARG A 3 15.32 -2.70 -4.31
N VAL A 4 16.06 -3.45 -3.49
CA VAL A 4 15.78 -4.85 -3.15
C VAL A 4 14.80 -4.89 -1.98
N GLY A 5 13.81 -5.78 -2.04
CA GLY A 5 12.89 -6.01 -0.92
C GLY A 5 11.83 -4.92 -0.73
N ILE A 6 11.49 -4.17 -1.78
CA ILE A 6 10.31 -3.27 -1.77
C ILE A 6 9.10 -4.08 -1.30
N PHE A 7 8.27 -3.47 -0.45
CA PHE A 7 7.12 -4.09 0.26
C PHE A 7 7.44 -5.03 1.43
N ARG A 8 8.67 -5.53 1.57
CA ARG A 8 9.06 -6.43 2.68
C ARG A 8 9.41 -5.67 3.95
N ILE A 9 10.08 -4.52 3.82
CA ILE A 9 10.56 -3.72 4.96
C ILE A 9 9.42 -2.87 5.52
N SER A 10 9.29 -2.81 6.85
CA SER A 10 8.36 -1.90 7.52
C SER A 10 8.93 -0.48 7.55
N SER A 11 8.11 0.49 7.19
CA SER A 11 8.50 1.90 7.09
C SER A 11 8.04 2.68 8.32
N SER A 12 8.45 3.94 8.44
CA SER A 12 8.05 4.78 9.56
C SER A 12 6.52 4.98 9.60
N VAL A 13 5.88 4.49 10.66
CA VAL A 13 4.43 4.61 10.87
C VAL A 13 3.98 6.08 10.88
N ASN A 14 4.81 6.96 11.45
CA ASN A 14 4.50 8.40 11.51
C ASN A 14 4.46 9.01 10.10
N LYS A 15 5.42 8.64 9.24
CA LYS A 15 5.50 9.16 7.87
C LYS A 15 4.35 8.63 7.00
N ILE A 16 3.98 7.37 7.16
CA ILE A 16 2.81 6.79 6.48
C ILE A 16 1.53 7.55 6.88
N LYS A 17 1.36 7.84 8.19
CA LYS A 17 0.20 8.60 8.68
C LYS A 17 0.13 10.01 8.12
N GLU A 18 1.27 10.72 8.09
CA GLU A 18 1.34 12.07 7.52
C GLU A 18 1.00 12.07 6.02
N LEU A 19 1.60 11.15 5.25
CA LEU A 19 1.32 11.04 3.82
C LEU A 19 -0.16 10.71 3.57
N LYS A 20 -0.73 9.77 4.34
CA LYS A 20 -2.16 9.44 4.27
C LYS A 20 -3.04 10.65 4.57
N GLN A 21 -2.72 11.41 5.61
CA GLN A 21 -3.49 12.59 5.98
C GLN A 21 -3.52 13.61 4.83
N LYS A 22 -2.36 13.91 4.23
CA LYS A 22 -2.24 14.82 3.09
C LYS A 22 -3.10 14.36 1.91
N TYR A 23 -3.05 13.07 1.56
CA TYR A 23 -3.91 12.51 0.52
C TYR A 23 -5.40 12.63 0.83
N ASN A 24 -5.81 12.33 2.07
CA ASN A 24 -7.20 12.44 2.50
C ASN A 24 -7.71 13.88 2.50
N GLN A 25 -6.82 14.87 2.63
CA GLN A 25 -7.14 16.30 2.53
C GLN A 25 -7.14 16.81 1.09
N GLY A 26 -6.82 15.95 0.11
CA GLY A 26 -6.71 16.33 -1.30
C GLY A 26 -5.45 17.15 -1.63
N GLU A 27 -4.46 17.15 -0.73
CA GLU A 27 -3.20 17.86 -0.94
C GLU A 27 -2.34 17.15 -2.00
N LYS A 28 -1.54 17.95 -2.72
CA LYS A 28 -0.55 17.41 -3.64
C LYS A 28 0.63 16.85 -2.84
N VAL A 29 0.79 15.53 -2.85
CA VAL A 29 1.90 14.84 -2.19
C VAL A 29 2.96 14.47 -3.23
N ASP A 30 4.17 15.00 -3.08
CA ASP A 30 5.31 14.58 -3.89
C ASP A 30 5.98 13.34 -3.28
N LEU A 31 5.65 12.17 -3.82
CA LEU A 31 6.21 10.89 -3.38
C LEU A 31 7.67 10.70 -3.79
N ILE A 32 8.16 11.43 -4.79
CA ILE A 32 9.53 11.31 -5.30
C ILE A 32 10.48 12.08 -4.39
N ASN A 33 10.09 13.29 -3.98
CA ASN A 33 10.93 14.17 -3.16
C ASN A 33 10.65 14.06 -1.65
N HIS A 34 9.44 13.68 -1.22
CA HIS A 34 9.09 13.56 0.21
C HIS A 34 8.91 12.12 0.69
N GLY A 35 8.70 11.15 -0.21
CA GLY A 35 8.55 9.74 0.12
C GLY A 35 9.86 8.97 -0.02
N ASP A 36 10.25 8.21 1.02
CA ASP A 36 11.15 7.08 0.78
C ASP A 36 10.35 5.92 0.18
N VAL A 37 10.98 5.16 -0.72
CA VAL A 37 10.32 4.08 -1.49
C VAL A 37 9.58 3.10 -0.60
N ASP A 38 10.10 2.81 0.60
CA ASP A 38 9.44 1.90 1.53
C ASP A 38 8.16 2.51 2.09
N SER A 39 8.19 3.78 2.51
CA SER A 39 6.99 4.49 3.00
C SER A 39 5.92 4.60 1.93
N VAL A 40 6.29 4.81 0.66
CA VAL A 40 5.34 4.79 -0.47
C VAL A 40 4.75 3.39 -0.66
N ALA A 41 5.60 2.35 -0.64
CA ALA A 41 5.15 0.96 -0.73
C ALA A 41 4.21 0.57 0.42
N SER A 42 4.49 1.03 1.64
CA SER A 42 3.65 0.81 2.81
C SER A 42 2.34 1.59 2.75
N LEU A 43 2.36 2.82 2.25
CA LEU A 43 1.16 3.62 2.02
C LEU A 43 0.22 2.95 0.99
N LEU A 44 0.78 2.40 -0.09
CA LEU A 44 0.00 1.64 -1.08
C LEU A 44 -0.66 0.40 -0.45
N LYS A 45 0.09 -0.37 0.35
CA LYS A 45 -0.48 -1.52 1.09
C LYS A 45 -1.62 -1.08 2.01
N LEU A 46 -1.45 0.04 2.72
CA LEU A 46 -2.46 0.57 3.63
C LEU A 46 -3.73 0.97 2.87
N PHE A 47 -3.59 1.68 1.75
CA PHE A 47 -4.71 2.07 0.90
C PHE A 47 -5.55 0.85 0.49
N LEU A 48 -4.92 -0.21 -0.01
CA LEU A 48 -5.61 -1.43 -0.44
C LEU A 48 -6.31 -2.16 0.71
N ASN A 49 -5.76 -2.11 1.93
CA ASN A 49 -6.35 -2.72 3.12
C ASN A 49 -7.55 -1.94 3.68
N GLU A 50 -7.57 -0.62 3.48
CA GLU A 50 -8.63 0.27 4.00
C GLU A 50 -9.80 0.43 3.04
N LEU A 51 -9.74 -0.18 1.85
CA LEU A 51 -10.87 -0.20 0.94
C LEU A 51 -12.08 -0.89 1.59
N PRO A 52 -13.31 -0.39 1.37
CA PRO A 52 -14.51 -0.98 1.95
C PRO A 52 -14.81 -2.39 1.43
N VAL A 53 -14.23 -2.76 0.29
CA VAL A 53 -14.35 -4.07 -0.33
C VAL A 53 -12.94 -4.55 -0.69
N ALA A 54 -12.68 -5.84 -0.50
CA ALA A 54 -11.43 -6.45 -0.89
C ALA A 54 -11.15 -6.23 -2.38
N VAL A 55 -9.89 -5.92 -2.71
CA VAL A 55 -9.43 -5.74 -4.09
C VAL A 55 -9.67 -6.99 -4.94
N LEU A 56 -9.57 -8.17 -4.30
CA LEU A 56 -9.87 -9.45 -4.91
C LEU A 56 -11.29 -9.87 -4.50
N PRO A 57 -12.22 -10.03 -5.45
CA PRO A 57 -13.55 -10.55 -5.17
C PRO A 57 -13.51 -11.97 -4.61
N ASP A 58 -14.49 -12.33 -3.79
CA ASP A 58 -14.58 -13.65 -3.15
C ASP A 58 -14.55 -14.82 -4.15
N SER A 59 -15.13 -14.63 -5.34
CA SER A 59 -15.12 -15.62 -6.41
C SER A 59 -13.70 -15.93 -6.92
N VAL A 60 -12.84 -14.92 -6.98
CA VAL A 60 -11.43 -15.06 -7.37
C VAL A 60 -10.66 -15.78 -6.27
N CYS A 61 -10.87 -15.40 -5.00
CA CYS A 61 -10.26 -16.06 -3.85
C CYS A 61 -10.63 -17.55 -3.77
N ALA A 62 -11.90 -17.89 -3.99
CA ALA A 62 -12.36 -19.28 -4.02
C ALA A 62 -11.73 -20.09 -5.16
N GLY A 63 -11.58 -19.48 -6.35
CA GLY A 63 -10.88 -20.09 -7.48
C GLY A 63 -9.39 -20.34 -7.17
N MET A 64 -8.73 -19.38 -6.52
CA MET A 64 -7.33 -19.54 -6.10
C MET A 64 -7.16 -20.65 -5.08
N LEU A 65 -8.00 -20.72 -4.04
CA LEU A 65 -7.92 -21.78 -3.02
C LEU A 65 -8.03 -23.18 -3.63
N LYS A 66 -8.92 -23.36 -4.61
CA LYS A 66 -9.06 -24.63 -5.33
C LYS A 66 -7.84 -24.98 -6.19
N ALA A 67 -7.10 -24.00 -6.69
CA ALA A 67 -5.91 -24.24 -7.51
C ALA A 67 -4.69 -24.68 -6.69
N PHE A 68 -4.71 -24.48 -5.36
CA PHE A 68 -3.65 -24.89 -4.44
C PHE A 68 -4.01 -26.15 -3.62
N GLN A 69 -5.13 -26.81 -3.93
CA GLN A 69 -5.53 -28.13 -3.42
C GLN A 69 -5.22 -29.20 -4.46
#